data_AF-Q9Z250-F1
#
_entry.id   AF-Q9Z250-F1
#
_cell.length_a   1.000
_cell.length_b   1.000
_cell.length_c   1.000
_cell.angle_alpha   90.00
_cell.angle_beta   90.00
_cell.angle_gamma   90.00
#
_symmetry.space_group_name_H-M   'P 1'
#
loop_
_entity.id
_entity.type
_entity.pdbx_description
1 polymer ?
#
loop_
_entity_poly.entity_id
_entity_poly.type
_entity_poly.pdbx_seq_one_letter_code
_entity_poly.pdbx_strand_id
1 'polypeptide(L)'
;MLKPSVTSAPTADMATLTVVQPLTLDRDVARAIELLEKLQESGEVPVHKLQSLKKVLQSEFCTAIREVYQYMHETITVNGCPEFRARATAKATVAAFAASEGHSHPRVVELPKTDEGLGFNVMGGKEQNSPIYISRIIPGGVAERHGGLKRGDQLLSVNGVSVEGEHHEKAVELLKAAKDSVKLVVRYTPKVLEEMEARFEKLRTARRRQQQQLLIQQQQQQQQQPQQNHMS
;
A
#
# COMPACT_ATOMS: atom_id res chain seq x y z
N MET A 1 -37.04 -81.85 11.33
CA MET A 1 -37.61 -80.69 10.61
C MET A 1 -36.76 -79.46 10.92
N LEU A 2 -36.40 -78.71 9.88
CA LEU A 2 -35.84 -77.34 9.83
C LEU A 2 -34.49 -77.07 10.54
N LYS A 3 -33.43 -76.96 9.72
CA LYS A 3 -32.09 -76.41 10.03
C LYS A 3 -32.09 -74.87 9.91
N PRO A 4 -31.24 -74.14 10.66
CA PRO A 4 -30.99 -72.72 10.43
C PRO A 4 -29.95 -72.52 9.32
N SER A 5 -30.27 -71.65 8.35
CA SER A 5 -29.34 -71.23 7.28
C SER A 5 -28.56 -70.00 7.71
N VAL A 6 -27.23 -70.13 7.76
CA VAL A 6 -26.27 -69.02 7.85
C VAL A 6 -25.94 -68.58 6.43
N THR A 7 -26.23 -67.32 6.12
CA THR A 7 -25.97 -66.70 4.81
C THR A 7 -24.59 -66.03 4.83
N SER A 8 -23.68 -66.49 3.97
CA SER A 8 -22.39 -65.87 3.68
C SER A 8 -22.48 -64.86 2.52
N ALA A 9 -21.62 -63.84 2.59
CA ALA A 9 -21.42 -62.61 1.79
C ALA A 9 -21.64 -62.64 0.26
N PRO A 10 -21.66 -61.43 -0.35
CA PRO A 10 -20.57 -61.12 -1.27
C PRO A 10 -19.86 -59.79 -0.97
N THR A 11 -18.56 -59.80 -1.22
CA THR A 11 -17.64 -58.68 -1.38
C THR A 11 -18.13 -57.67 -2.42
N ALA A 12 -18.24 -56.39 -2.04
CA ALA A 12 -18.35 -55.27 -2.97
C ALA A 12 -17.06 -54.43 -2.90
N ASP A 13 -16.23 -54.63 -3.90
CA ASP A 13 -15.13 -53.76 -4.29
C ASP A 13 -15.71 -52.54 -5.00
N MET A 14 -15.49 -51.33 -4.48
CA MET A 14 -15.63 -50.07 -5.21
C MET A 14 -14.61 -49.08 -4.66
N ALA A 15 -13.41 -49.17 -5.21
CA ALA A 15 -12.44 -48.09 -5.21
C ALA A 15 -13.02 -46.83 -5.87
N THR A 16 -13.67 -45.96 -5.10
CA THR A 16 -13.87 -44.57 -5.51
C THR A 16 -12.57 -43.83 -5.23
N LEU A 17 -11.61 -44.02 -6.14
CA LEU A 17 -10.54 -43.06 -6.42
C LEU A 17 -11.23 -41.72 -6.72
N THR A 18 -11.36 -40.85 -5.70
CA THR A 18 -11.60 -39.43 -5.95
C THR A 18 -10.36 -38.89 -6.63
N VAL A 19 -10.40 -38.95 -7.97
CA VAL A 19 -9.46 -38.25 -8.84
C VAL A 19 -9.52 -36.78 -8.44
N VAL A 20 -8.51 -36.34 -7.68
CA VAL A 20 -8.27 -34.94 -7.36
C VAL A 20 -7.97 -34.26 -8.70
N GLN A 21 -9.00 -33.68 -9.31
CA GLN A 21 -8.85 -32.92 -10.54
C GLN A 21 -7.88 -31.77 -10.28
N PRO A 22 -6.95 -31.49 -11.22
CA PRO A 22 -6.04 -30.36 -11.09
C PRO A 22 -6.84 -29.07 -10.87
N LEU A 23 -6.48 -28.34 -9.81
CA LEU A 23 -7.01 -27.02 -9.46
C LEU A 23 -6.73 -26.04 -10.62
N THR A 24 -7.61 -25.96 -11.61
CA THR A 24 -7.56 -24.88 -12.59
C THR A 24 -8.37 -23.72 -11.99
N LEU A 25 -7.67 -22.76 -11.42
CA LEU A 25 -8.25 -21.59 -10.74
C LEU A 25 -9.30 -20.87 -11.60
N ASP A 26 -9.19 -20.94 -12.93
CA ASP A 26 -10.19 -20.47 -13.89
C ASP A 26 -11.56 -21.14 -13.73
N ARG A 27 -11.59 -22.47 -13.62
CA ARG A 27 -12.83 -23.22 -13.42
C ARG A 27 -13.44 -22.94 -12.07
N ASP A 28 -12.61 -22.76 -11.05
CA ASP A 28 -13.08 -22.44 -9.70
C ASP A 28 -13.72 -21.05 -9.64
N VAL A 29 -13.15 -20.06 -10.34
CA VAL A 29 -13.74 -18.72 -10.45
C VAL A 29 -15.04 -18.75 -11.25
N ALA A 30 -15.08 -19.44 -12.39
CA ALA A 30 -16.30 -19.60 -13.18
C ALA A 30 -17.41 -20.28 -12.36
N ARG A 31 -17.06 -21.35 -11.63
CA ARG A 31 -17.98 -22.05 -10.71
C ARG A 31 -18.43 -21.13 -9.57
N ALA A 32 -17.55 -20.34 -8.99
CA ALA A 32 -17.92 -19.38 -7.95
C ALA A 32 -18.92 -18.34 -8.47
N ILE A 33 -18.74 -17.84 -9.70
CA ILE A 33 -19.68 -16.91 -10.33
C ILE A 33 -21.06 -17.57 -10.54
N GLU A 34 -21.10 -18.80 -11.04
CA GLU A 34 -22.34 -19.57 -11.21
C GLU A 34 -23.07 -19.78 -9.87
N LEU A 35 -22.33 -20.10 -8.81
CA LEU A 35 -22.89 -20.26 -7.46
C LEU A 35 -23.44 -18.94 -6.90
N LEU A 36 -22.79 -17.81 -7.18
CA LEU A 36 -23.29 -16.49 -6.78
C LEU A 36 -24.59 -16.14 -7.49
N GLU A 37 -24.76 -16.54 -8.75
CA GLU A 37 -26.01 -16.34 -9.50
C GLU A 37 -27.15 -17.18 -8.91
N LYS A 38 -26.91 -18.46 -8.63
CA LYS A 38 -27.90 -19.34 -7.95
C LYS A 38 -28.26 -18.82 -6.55
N LEU A 39 -27.28 -18.30 -5.81
CA LEU A 39 -27.52 -17.72 -4.50
C LEU A 39 -28.34 -16.42 -4.59
N GLN A 40 -28.16 -15.64 -5.67
CA GLN A 40 -28.98 -14.46 -5.94
C GLN A 40 -30.44 -14.82 -6.22
N GLU A 41 -30.69 -15.95 -6.89
CA GLU A 41 -32.04 -16.48 -7.14
C GLU A 41 -32.74 -16.97 -5.87
N SER A 42 -31.99 -17.50 -4.91
CA SER A 42 -32.55 -17.98 -3.63
C SER A 42 -33.17 -16.87 -2.75
N GLY A 43 -32.73 -15.62 -2.94
CA GLY A 43 -33.17 -14.48 -2.12
C GLY A 43 -32.60 -14.44 -0.69
N GLU A 44 -31.77 -15.40 -0.28
CA GLU A 44 -31.24 -15.49 1.09
C GLU A 44 -30.20 -14.40 1.43
N VAL A 45 -29.51 -13.87 0.41
CA VAL A 45 -28.41 -12.91 0.58
C VAL A 45 -28.71 -11.61 -0.16
N PRO A 46 -28.43 -10.43 0.44
CA PRO A 46 -28.62 -9.15 -0.22
C PRO A 46 -27.90 -9.08 -1.57
N VAL A 47 -28.67 -8.85 -2.65
CA VAL A 47 -28.21 -8.86 -4.05
C VAL A 47 -26.99 -7.98 -4.27
N HIS A 48 -26.92 -6.80 -3.64
CA HIS A 48 -25.79 -5.88 -3.78
C HIS A 48 -24.45 -6.49 -3.32
N LYS A 49 -24.45 -7.33 -2.27
CA LYS A 49 -23.23 -8.00 -1.78
C LYS A 49 -22.75 -9.05 -2.78
N LEU A 50 -23.67 -9.83 -3.34
CA LEU A 50 -23.37 -10.85 -4.36
C LEU A 50 -22.82 -10.21 -5.64
N GLN A 51 -23.44 -9.11 -6.09
CA GLN A 51 -22.96 -8.34 -7.24
C GLN A 51 -21.57 -7.75 -7.01
N SER A 52 -21.29 -7.21 -5.83
CA SER A 52 -19.93 -6.72 -5.51
C SER A 52 -18.90 -7.85 -5.55
N LEU A 53 -19.21 -9.02 -4.99
CA LEU A 53 -18.30 -10.17 -5.02
C LEU A 53 -18.08 -10.68 -6.44
N LYS A 54 -19.15 -10.76 -7.24
CA LYS A 54 -19.07 -11.12 -8.67
C LYS A 54 -18.17 -10.15 -9.43
N LYS A 55 -18.30 -8.84 -9.21
CA LYS A 55 -17.42 -7.83 -9.81
C LYS A 55 -15.95 -8.02 -9.42
N VAL A 56 -15.67 -8.40 -8.17
CA VAL A 56 -14.29 -8.69 -7.72
C VAL A 56 -13.74 -9.91 -8.45
N LEU A 57 -14.49 -11.02 -8.52
CA LEU A 57 -14.08 -12.24 -9.21
C LEU A 57 -13.86 -12.05 -10.71
N GLN A 58 -14.57 -11.10 -11.32
CA GLN A 58 -14.46 -10.74 -12.75
C GLN A 58 -13.49 -9.58 -13.02
N SER A 59 -12.83 -9.05 -11.99
CA SER A 59 -11.94 -7.89 -12.16
C SER A 59 -10.59 -8.27 -12.74
N GLU A 60 -9.96 -7.35 -13.48
CA GLU A 60 -8.57 -7.44 -13.93
C GLU A 60 -7.60 -7.71 -12.76
N PHE A 61 -7.92 -7.21 -11.57
CA PHE A 61 -7.14 -7.49 -10.35
C PHE A 61 -7.17 -8.98 -9.97
N CYS A 62 -8.35 -9.61 -10.00
CA CYS A 62 -8.46 -11.04 -9.73
C CYS A 62 -7.71 -11.85 -10.79
N THR A 63 -7.86 -11.50 -12.07
CA THR A 63 -7.13 -12.12 -13.18
C THR A 63 -5.61 -12.03 -12.98
N ALA A 64 -5.08 -10.85 -12.64
CA ALA A 64 -3.65 -10.68 -12.37
C ALA A 64 -3.17 -11.54 -11.17
N ILE A 65 -3.95 -11.61 -10.08
CA ILE A 65 -3.62 -12.48 -8.93
C ILE A 65 -3.57 -13.94 -9.35
N ARG A 66 -4.52 -14.37 -10.19
CA ARG A 66 -4.58 -15.74 -10.71
C ARG A 66 -3.35 -16.10 -11.52
N GLU A 67 -2.93 -15.22 -12.42
CA GLU A 67 -1.73 -15.43 -13.24
C GLU A 67 -0.47 -15.57 -12.39
N VAL A 68 -0.29 -14.69 -11.39
CA VAL A 68 0.84 -14.79 -10.45
C VAL A 68 0.78 -16.08 -9.64
N TYR A 69 -0.40 -16.44 -9.11
CA TYR A 69 -0.56 -17.69 -8.35
C TYR A 69 -0.21 -18.91 -9.21
N GLN A 70 -0.72 -18.98 -10.44
CA GLN A 70 -0.46 -20.10 -11.36
C GLN A 70 1.04 -20.18 -11.68
N TYR A 71 1.66 -19.06 -12.05
CA TYR A 71 3.10 -19.00 -12.31
C TYR A 71 3.92 -19.47 -11.09
N MET A 72 3.57 -18.99 -9.89
CA MET A 72 4.25 -19.39 -8.66
C MET A 72 3.99 -20.86 -8.28
N HIS A 73 2.81 -21.39 -8.57
CA HIS A 73 2.48 -22.79 -8.31
C HIS A 73 3.29 -23.75 -9.20
N GLU A 74 3.55 -23.34 -10.44
CA GLU A 74 4.32 -24.10 -11.42
C GLU A 74 5.83 -24.00 -11.20
N THR A 75 6.31 -22.84 -10.74
CA THR A 75 7.76 -22.59 -10.55
C THR A 75 8.30 -22.98 -9.18
N ILE A 76 7.49 -22.91 -8.12
CA ILE A 76 7.95 -23.22 -6.76
C ILE A 76 7.88 -24.74 -6.51
N THR A 77 9.06 -25.35 -6.42
CA THR A 77 9.19 -26.72 -5.94
C THR A 77 9.10 -26.75 -4.41
N VAL A 78 7.95 -27.18 -3.88
CA VAL A 78 7.77 -27.41 -2.44
C VAL A 78 7.66 -28.91 -2.17
N ASN A 79 8.58 -29.44 -1.37
CA ASN A 79 8.48 -30.82 -0.88
C ASN A 79 7.32 -30.91 0.13
N GLY A 80 6.38 -31.82 -0.10
CA GLY A 80 5.23 -32.03 0.79
C GLY A 80 3.98 -32.45 0.04
N CYS A 81 2.86 -32.52 0.75
CA CYS A 81 1.56 -32.79 0.14
C CYS A 81 1.12 -31.61 -0.77
N PRO A 82 0.25 -31.85 -1.77
CA PRO A 82 -0.26 -30.80 -2.67
C PRO A 82 -0.86 -29.59 -1.94
N GLU A 83 -1.49 -29.80 -0.79
CA GLU A 83 -2.06 -28.74 0.06
C GLU A 83 -0.98 -27.82 0.65
N PHE A 84 0.16 -28.38 1.05
CA PHE A 84 1.28 -27.60 1.55
C PHE A 84 1.88 -26.73 0.45
N ARG A 85 2.02 -27.28 -0.76
CA ARG A 85 2.42 -26.51 -1.95
C ARG A 85 1.43 -25.38 -2.22
N ALA A 86 0.13 -25.67 -2.32
CA ALA A 86 -0.90 -24.66 -2.57
C ALA A 86 -0.87 -23.53 -1.51
N ARG A 87 -0.74 -23.87 -0.23
CA ARG A 87 -0.62 -22.89 0.85
C ARG A 87 0.65 -22.05 0.76
N ALA A 88 1.79 -22.67 0.45
CA ALA A 88 3.06 -21.98 0.27
C ALA A 88 2.98 -21.02 -0.93
N THR A 89 2.44 -21.48 -2.06
CA THR A 89 2.21 -20.65 -3.24
C THR A 89 1.27 -19.48 -2.93
N ALA A 90 0.16 -19.71 -2.23
CA ALA A 90 -0.78 -18.65 -1.85
C ALA A 90 -0.08 -17.58 -1.00
N LYS A 91 0.68 -18.00 0.01
CA LYS A 91 1.47 -17.08 0.85
C LYS A 91 2.50 -16.32 0.03
N ALA A 92 3.19 -17.00 -0.89
CA ALA A 92 4.22 -16.39 -1.72
C ALA A 92 3.61 -15.42 -2.75
N THR A 93 2.42 -15.72 -3.27
CA THR A 93 1.63 -14.82 -4.13
C THR A 93 1.25 -13.55 -3.37
N VAL A 94 0.69 -13.70 -2.16
CA VAL A 94 0.38 -12.55 -1.29
C VAL A 94 1.64 -11.75 -0.96
N ALA A 95 2.75 -12.42 -0.67
CA ALA A 95 4.03 -11.75 -0.42
C ALA A 95 4.56 -11.02 -1.65
N ALA A 96 4.39 -11.59 -2.85
CA ALA A 96 4.78 -10.97 -4.11
C ALA A 96 3.94 -9.72 -4.38
N PHE A 97 2.63 -9.76 -4.18
CA PHE A 97 1.77 -8.57 -4.29
C PHE A 97 2.09 -7.52 -3.22
N ALA A 98 2.30 -7.94 -1.98
CA ALA A 98 2.74 -7.07 -0.90
C ALA A 98 4.10 -6.42 -1.18
N ALA A 99 4.95 -7.05 -1.99
CA ALA A 99 6.23 -6.51 -2.44
C ALA A 99 6.12 -5.67 -3.72
N SER A 100 5.18 -6.00 -4.63
CA SER A 100 4.99 -5.32 -5.92
C SER A 100 4.22 -4.02 -5.78
N GLU A 101 3.25 -3.99 -4.86
CA GLU A 101 2.71 -2.73 -4.39
C GLU A 101 3.83 -2.04 -3.61
N GLY A 102 4.52 -1.10 -4.27
CA GLY A 102 5.53 -0.21 -3.68
C GLY A 102 5.01 0.72 -2.58
N HIS A 103 3.97 0.28 -1.86
CA HIS A 103 3.33 0.88 -0.71
C HIS A 103 3.52 -0.10 0.45
N SER A 104 4.68 -0.07 1.10
CA SER A 104 4.95 -0.96 2.23
C SER A 104 3.75 -0.98 3.20
N HIS A 105 3.40 -2.12 3.77
CA HIS A 105 2.29 -2.18 4.72
C HIS A 105 2.50 -1.15 5.85
N PRO A 106 1.43 -0.45 6.30
CA PRO A 106 1.52 0.41 7.46
C PRO A 106 2.15 -0.32 8.63
N ARG A 107 3.15 0.30 9.25
CA ARG A 107 3.82 -0.23 10.44
C ARG A 107 3.73 0.75 11.58
N VAL A 108 3.67 0.22 12.78
CA VAL A 108 3.69 1.01 14.01
C VAL A 108 5.14 1.18 14.45
N VAL A 109 5.54 2.41 14.74
CA VAL A 109 6.85 2.73 15.31
C VAL A 109 6.64 3.57 16.54
N GLU A 110 7.13 3.09 17.69
CA GLU A 110 7.10 3.85 18.93
C GLU A 110 8.49 4.38 19.22
N LEU A 111 8.64 5.70 19.35
CA LEU A 111 9.92 6.35 19.65
C LEU A 111 9.85 7.03 21.02
N PRO A 112 10.90 6.95 21.84
CA PRO A 112 11.00 7.78 23.04
C PRO A 112 11.15 9.24 22.63
N LYS A 113 10.53 10.15 23.36
CA LYS A 113 10.77 11.57 23.21
C LYS A 113 11.85 12.00 24.20
N THR A 114 12.83 12.73 23.69
CA THR A 114 13.97 13.24 24.47
C THR A 114 14.04 14.76 24.38
N ASP A 115 14.89 15.38 25.19
CA ASP A 115 15.16 16.82 25.11
C ASP A 115 15.75 17.23 23.75
N GLU A 116 16.42 16.31 23.04
CA GLU A 116 16.91 16.49 21.65
C GLU A 116 15.78 16.44 20.61
N GLY A 117 14.55 16.11 21.03
CA GLY A 117 13.41 15.84 20.15
C GLY A 117 13.37 14.40 19.67
N LEU A 118 12.77 14.20 18.49
CA LEU A 118 12.53 12.87 17.90
C LEU A 118 13.57 12.47 16.83
N GLY A 119 14.41 13.40 16.37
CA GLY A 119 15.49 13.10 15.43
C GLY A 119 15.08 12.93 13.96
N PHE A 120 13.97 13.53 13.50
CA PHE A 120 13.58 13.52 12.09
C PHE A 120 12.83 14.81 11.69
N ASN A 121 12.79 15.09 10.38
CA ASN A 121 12.04 16.20 9.80
C ASN A 121 10.86 15.66 8.98
N VAL A 122 9.76 16.41 9.00
CA VAL A 122 8.59 16.17 8.15
C VAL A 122 8.49 17.20 7.04
N MET A 123 7.81 16.86 5.95
CA MET A 123 7.45 17.78 4.86
C MET A 123 6.08 17.40 4.27
N GLY A 124 5.57 18.24 3.38
CA GLY A 124 4.23 18.09 2.81
C GLY A 124 3.16 18.58 3.77
N GLY A 125 1.90 18.23 3.48
CA GLY A 125 0.72 18.77 4.15
C GLY A 125 -0.36 19.17 3.14
N LYS A 126 -1.59 19.29 3.64
CA LYS A 126 -2.77 19.66 2.85
C LYS A 126 -2.59 20.96 2.07
N GLU A 127 -1.95 21.96 2.67
CA GLU A 127 -1.68 23.25 2.04
C GLU A 127 -0.75 23.16 0.82
N GLN A 128 0.01 22.08 0.72
CA GLN A 128 0.88 21.75 -0.41
C GLN A 128 0.24 20.70 -1.35
N ASN A 129 -1.04 20.34 -1.13
CA ASN A 129 -1.73 19.24 -1.81
C ASN A 129 -0.93 17.94 -1.79
N SER A 130 -0.39 17.60 -0.62
CA SER A 130 0.51 16.46 -0.48
C SER A 130 0.39 15.76 0.87
N PRO A 131 0.60 14.45 0.96
CA PRO A 131 0.69 13.76 2.24
C PRO A 131 1.90 14.22 3.06
N ILE A 132 1.90 13.89 4.34
CA ILE A 132 3.00 14.22 5.25
C ILE A 132 4.04 13.10 5.20
N TYR A 133 5.30 13.46 4.96
CA TYR A 133 6.41 12.52 4.81
C TYR A 133 7.57 12.85 5.73
N ILE A 134 8.29 11.82 6.17
CA ILE A 134 9.61 11.94 6.77
C ILE A 134 10.63 12.24 5.68
N SER A 135 11.05 13.50 5.60
CA SER A 135 11.99 13.99 4.57
C SER A 135 13.45 13.73 4.93
N ARG A 136 13.78 13.70 6.21
CA ARG A 136 15.14 13.50 6.70
C ARG A 136 15.13 12.80 8.06
N ILE A 137 16.02 11.83 8.22
CA ILE A 137 16.44 11.31 9.51
C ILE A 137 17.69 12.09 9.94
N ILE A 138 17.73 12.58 11.17
CA ILE A 138 18.86 13.36 11.69
C ILE A 138 19.96 12.39 12.13
N PRO A 139 21.19 12.49 11.59
CA PRO A 139 22.30 11.65 12.00
C PRO A 139 22.57 11.75 13.50
N GLY A 140 22.76 10.62 14.16
CA GLY A 140 22.93 10.49 15.60
C GLY A 140 21.65 10.73 16.41
N GLY A 141 20.54 11.16 15.81
CA GLY A 141 19.29 11.48 16.50
C GLY A 141 18.49 10.26 16.94
N VAL A 142 17.45 10.49 17.76
CA VAL A 142 16.60 9.41 18.33
C VAL A 142 16.02 8.48 17.26
N ALA A 143 15.48 9.02 16.17
CA ALA A 143 14.92 8.21 15.08
C ALA A 143 15.95 7.31 14.40
N GLU A 144 17.20 7.78 14.23
CA GLU A 144 18.27 6.96 13.66
C GLU A 144 18.70 5.87 14.64
N ARG A 145 18.91 6.21 15.92
CA ARG A 145 19.27 5.26 16.98
C ARG A 145 18.22 4.17 17.18
N HIS A 146 16.94 4.51 17.05
CA HIS A 146 15.83 3.57 17.12
C HIS A 146 15.72 2.67 15.88
N GLY A 147 16.10 3.16 14.69
CA GLY A 147 16.12 2.39 13.43
C GLY A 147 14.76 2.04 12.83
N GLY A 148 13.65 2.34 13.51
CA GLY A 148 12.29 2.03 13.02
C GLY A 148 11.76 2.96 11.91
N LEU A 149 12.33 4.15 11.77
CA LEU A 149 11.95 5.16 10.77
C LEU A 149 12.98 5.28 9.65
N LYS A 150 12.51 5.61 8.45
CA LYS A 150 13.33 5.81 7.25
C LYS A 150 12.87 7.07 6.51
N ARG A 151 13.80 7.76 5.86
CA ARG A 151 13.46 8.79 4.86
C ARG A 151 12.58 8.15 3.78
N GLY A 152 11.45 8.77 3.46
CA GLY A 152 10.45 8.21 2.54
C GLY A 152 9.26 7.55 3.22
N ASP A 153 9.22 7.50 4.55
CA ASP A 153 8.02 7.11 5.27
C ASP A 153 6.94 8.21 5.18
N GLN A 154 5.77 7.87 4.66
CA GLN A 154 4.54 8.64 4.83
C GLN A 154 4.04 8.47 6.26
N LEU A 155 3.75 9.58 6.93
CA LEU A 155 3.12 9.61 8.25
C LEU A 155 1.60 9.51 8.09
N LEU A 156 1.01 8.47 8.68
CA LEU A 156 -0.43 8.20 8.62
C LEU A 156 -1.13 8.63 9.90
N SER A 157 -0.54 8.36 11.07
CA SER A 157 -1.09 8.79 12.35
C SER A 157 -0.02 9.04 13.41
N VAL A 158 -0.36 9.88 14.39
CA VAL A 158 0.45 10.22 15.57
C VAL A 158 -0.41 9.97 16.81
N ASN A 159 0.03 9.08 17.70
CA ASN A 159 -0.68 8.70 18.94
C ASN A 159 -2.15 8.33 18.71
N GLY A 160 -2.43 7.63 17.59
CA GLY A 160 -3.78 7.20 17.22
C GLY A 160 -4.63 8.26 16.51
N VAL A 161 -4.15 9.49 16.39
CA VAL A 161 -4.82 10.55 15.61
C VAL A 161 -4.30 10.52 14.17
N SER A 162 -5.20 10.32 13.21
CA SER A 162 -4.83 10.36 11.79
C SER A 162 -4.36 11.75 11.38
N VAL A 163 -3.33 11.80 10.55
CA VAL A 163 -2.82 13.03 9.90
C VAL A 163 -2.92 12.96 8.38
N GLU A 164 -3.63 11.94 7.86
CA GLU A 164 -3.87 11.81 6.43
C GLU A 164 -4.77 12.94 5.93
N GLY A 165 -4.28 13.72 4.97
CA GLY A 165 -5.01 14.86 4.41
C GLY A 165 -5.07 16.09 5.33
N GLU A 166 -4.33 16.08 6.43
CA GLU A 166 -4.23 17.21 7.37
C GLU A 166 -3.14 18.22 6.98
N HIS A 167 -3.22 19.40 7.58
CA HIS A 167 -2.20 20.44 7.42
C HIS A 167 -0.87 20.03 8.05
N HIS A 168 0.24 20.52 7.49
CA HIS A 168 1.58 20.28 8.04
C HIS A 168 1.67 20.61 9.54
N GLU A 169 1.13 21.78 9.91
CA GLU A 169 1.14 22.30 11.28
C GLU A 169 0.48 21.34 12.26
N LYS A 170 -0.63 20.69 11.87
CA LYS A 170 -1.34 19.74 12.72
C LYS A 170 -0.48 18.54 13.11
N ALA A 171 0.25 17.97 12.15
CA ALA A 171 1.17 16.87 12.45
C ALA A 171 2.32 17.32 13.35
N VAL A 172 2.88 18.50 13.10
CA VAL A 172 3.94 19.07 13.94
C VAL A 172 3.46 19.31 15.37
N GLU A 173 2.26 19.84 15.55
CA GLU A 173 1.63 20.01 16.87
C GLU A 173 1.47 18.68 17.60
N LEU A 174 0.95 17.64 16.94
CA LEU A 174 0.80 16.31 17.54
C LEU A 174 2.14 15.70 17.96
N LEU A 175 3.17 15.81 17.11
CA LEU A 175 4.53 15.35 17.42
C LEU A 175 5.14 16.13 18.60
N LYS A 176 4.88 17.45 18.67
CA LYS A 176 5.33 18.31 19.78
C LYS A 176 4.55 18.11 21.07
N ALA A 177 3.28 17.70 21.01
CA ALA A 177 2.44 17.47 22.18
C ALA A 177 2.73 16.13 22.90
N ALA A 178 3.38 15.17 22.24
CA ALA A 178 3.84 13.94 22.88
C ALA A 178 4.76 14.25 24.08
N LYS A 179 4.70 13.47 25.17
CA LYS A 179 5.52 13.68 26.39
C LYS A 179 6.64 12.66 26.51
N ASP A 180 6.29 11.39 26.72
CA ASP A 180 7.27 10.33 27.03
C ASP A 180 7.65 9.52 25.78
N SER A 181 6.66 9.06 25.03
CA SER A 181 6.84 8.38 23.75
C SER A 181 5.87 8.92 22.71
N VAL A 182 6.18 8.64 21.45
CA VAL A 182 5.30 8.90 20.32
C VAL A 182 5.10 7.62 19.53
N LYS A 183 3.84 7.23 19.36
CA LYS A 183 3.43 6.09 18.55
C LYS A 183 3.02 6.59 17.17
N LEU A 184 3.81 6.27 16.17
CA LEU A 184 3.58 6.64 14.78
C LEU A 184 3.06 5.44 14.00
N VAL A 185 2.12 5.67 13.09
CA VAL A 185 1.82 4.72 12.01
C VAL A 185 2.38 5.29 10.73
N VAL A 186 3.27 4.53 10.08
CA VAL A 186 3.98 4.98 8.88
C VAL A 186 3.94 3.95 7.77
N ARG A 187 4.09 4.42 6.54
CA ARG A 187 4.20 3.60 5.34
C ARG A 187 5.36 4.09 4.48
N TYR A 188 6.33 3.23 4.22
CA TYR A 188 7.47 3.47 3.36
C TYR A 188 7.05 3.54 1.87
N THR A 189 7.10 4.74 1.31
CA THR A 189 6.80 5.07 -0.09
C THR A 189 7.84 6.07 -0.64
N PRO A 190 9.13 5.69 -0.72
CA PRO A 190 10.23 6.61 -1.03
C PRO A 190 10.14 7.25 -2.41
N LYS A 191 9.64 6.53 -3.41
CA LYS A 191 9.47 7.06 -4.79
C LYS A 191 8.54 8.27 -4.82
N VAL A 192 7.45 8.22 -4.04
CA VAL A 192 6.49 9.33 -3.96
C VAL A 192 7.14 10.56 -3.30
N LEU A 193 7.96 10.35 -2.27
CA LEU A 193 8.74 11.44 -1.66
C LEU A 193 9.70 12.06 -2.68
N GLU A 194 10.44 11.25 -3.45
CA GLU A 194 11.37 11.73 -4.48
C GLU A 194 10.66 12.56 -5.56
N GLU A 195 9.50 12.09 -6.04
CA GLU A 195 8.66 12.82 -6.99
C GLU A 195 8.14 14.14 -6.42
N MET A 196 7.73 14.15 -5.15
CA MET A 196 7.30 15.35 -4.43
C MET A 196 8.44 16.37 -4.27
N GLU A 197 9.63 15.93 -3.85
CA GLU A 197 10.80 16.80 -3.74
C GLU A 197 11.19 17.39 -5.10
N ALA A 198 11.18 16.58 -6.16
CA ALA A 198 11.43 17.05 -7.52
C ALA A 198 10.39 18.10 -7.98
N ARG A 199 9.12 17.91 -7.65
CA ARG A 199 8.04 18.87 -7.93
C ARG A 199 8.27 20.20 -7.19
N PHE A 200 8.61 20.14 -5.91
CA PHE A 200 8.87 21.34 -5.11
C PHE A 200 10.13 22.08 -5.57
N GLU A 201 11.20 21.38 -5.95
CA GLU A 201 12.40 22.04 -6.46
C GLU A 201 12.17 22.67 -7.84
N LYS A 202 11.37 22.05 -8.72
CA LYS A 202 10.93 22.68 -9.98
C LYS A 202 10.17 23.98 -9.73
N LEU A 203 9.21 23.98 -8.80
CA LEU A 203 8.45 25.18 -8.44
C LEU A 203 9.34 26.27 -7.84
N ARG A 204 10.27 25.89 -6.95
CA ARG A 204 11.23 26.82 -6.34
C ARG A 204 12.16 27.44 -7.37
N THR A 205 12.64 26.64 -8.32
CA THR A 205 13.51 27.09 -9.41
C THR A 205 12.78 28.04 -10.35
N ALA A 206 11.54 27.72 -10.74
CA ALA A 206 10.71 28.60 -11.57
C ALA A 206 10.49 29.96 -10.91
N ARG A 207 10.15 29.98 -9.61
CA ARG A 207 9.96 31.21 -8.85
C ARG A 207 11.24 32.06 -8.78
N ARG A 208 12.40 31.44 -8.57
CA ARG A 208 13.70 32.13 -8.57
C ARG A 208 14.01 32.75 -9.94
N ARG A 209 13.77 32.02 -11.03
CA ARG A 209 13.96 32.54 -12.40
C ARG A 209 13.04 33.73 -12.67
N GLN A 210 11.78 33.65 -12.27
CA GLN A 210 10.83 34.74 -12.43
C GLN A 210 11.25 35.99 -11.64
N GLN A 211 11.72 35.82 -10.40
CA GLN A 211 12.25 36.94 -9.59
C GLN A 211 13.49 37.58 -10.22
N GLN A 212 14.41 36.77 -10.75
CA GLN A 212 15.59 37.29 -11.45
C GLN A 212 15.21 38.04 -12.73
N GLN A 213 14.27 37.52 -13.53
CA GLN A 213 13.78 38.21 -14.73
C GLN A 213 13.15 39.57 -14.41
N LEU A 214 12.34 39.65 -13.33
CA LEU A 214 11.75 40.90 -12.88
C LEU A 214 12.82 41.92 -12.44
N LEU A 215 13.88 41.47 -11.75
CA LEU A 215 14.98 42.34 -11.35
C LEU A 215 15.76 42.89 -12.55
N ILE A 216 16.06 42.02 -13.54
CA ILE A 216 16.74 42.42 -14.77
C ILE A 216 15.90 43.43 -15.56
N GLN A 217 14.59 43.22 -15.64
CA GLN A 217 13.68 44.15 -16.33
C GLN A 217 13.63 45.52 -15.64
N GLN A 218 13.62 45.57 -14.30
CA GLN A 218 13.67 46.84 -13.55
C GLN A 218 14.97 47.60 -13.80
N GLN A 219 16.12 46.91 -13.84
CA GLN A 219 17.41 47.54 -14.12
C GLN A 219 17.47 48.10 -15.55
N GLN A 220 16.91 47.40 -16.53
CA GLN A 220 16.84 47.88 -17.91
C GLN A 220 15.94 49.13 -18.04
N GLN A 221 14.81 49.19 -17.33
CA GLN A 221 13.94 50.36 -17.32
C GLN A 221 14.61 51.59 -16.71
N GLN A 222 15.40 51.43 -15.65
CA GLN A 222 16.16 52.53 -15.03
C GLN A 222 17.26 53.08 -15.95
N GLN A 223 17.90 52.22 -16.75
CA GLN A 223 18.93 52.65 -17.70
C GLN A 223 18.36 53.35 -18.94
N GLN A 224 17.08 53.09 -19.28
CA GLN A 224 16.43 53.68 -20.45
C GLN A 224 15.78 55.04 -20.20
N GLN A 225 15.77 55.58 -18.97
CA GLN A 225 15.35 56.96 -18.72
C GLN A 225 16.49 57.91 -19.09
N PRO A 226 16.46 58.58 -20.26
CA PRO A 226 17.48 59.54 -20.65
C PRO A 226 17.27 60.82 -19.84
N GLN A 227 18.37 61.51 -19.54
CA GLN A 227 18.41 62.81 -18.89
C GLN A 227 17.48 63.82 -19.58
N GLN A 228 16.22 63.92 -19.14
CA GLN A 228 15.31 64.99 -19.51
C GLN A 228 15.36 66.17 -18.51
N ASN A 229 16.27 66.15 -17.53
CA ASN A 229 16.37 67.17 -16.49
C ASN A 229 17.48 68.22 -16.69
N HIS A 230 18.03 68.36 -17.90
CA HIS A 230 19.02 69.41 -18.21
C HIS A 230 18.67 70.15 -19.50
N MET A 231 17.57 70.92 -19.49
CA MET A 231 17.34 72.05 -20.42
C MET A 231 16.01 72.75 -20.08
N SER A 232 16.03 73.65 -19.10
CA SER A 232 15.23 74.91 -19.01
C SER A 232 15.54 75.60 -17.70
#